data_AF-K9UJC4-F1
#
_entry.id   AF-K9UJC4-F1
#
_cell.length_a   1.000
_cell.length_b   1.000
_cell.length_c   1.000
_cell.angle_alpha   90.00
_cell.angle_beta   90.00
_cell.angle_gamma   90.00
#
_symmetry.space_group_name_H-M   'P 1'
#
loop_
_entity.id
_entity.type
_entity.pdbx_description
1 polymer ?
#
loop_
_entity_poly.entity_id
_entity_poly.type
_entity_poly.pdbx_seq_one_letter_code
_entity_poly.pdbx_strand_id
1 'polypeptide(L)' 'MTDREVQILQLGLNSPRSLRASSLRIILQGWRDLDYKAQLLADPKAVSITEDFEIADAAIVTILENDVEHLHLVIPTLH' A
#
# COMPACT_ATOMS: atom_id res chain seq x y z
N MET A 1 3.07 -14.88 -1.06
CA MET A 1 2.36 -14.33 -2.22
C MET A 1 2.53 -15.29 -3.40
N THR A 2 1.46 -15.56 -4.14
CA THR A 2 1.45 -16.38 -5.34
C THR A 2 1.74 -15.54 -6.60
N ASP A 3 2.21 -16.18 -7.67
CA ASP A 3 2.43 -15.52 -8.97
C ASP A 3 1.17 -14.83 -9.51
N ARG A 4 0.00 -15.40 -9.18
CA ARG A 4 -1.31 -14.83 -9.53
C ARG A 4 -1.55 -13.48 -8.85
N GLU A 5 -1.17 -13.34 -7.58
CA GLU A 5 -1.31 -12.08 -6.85
C GLU A 5 -0.38 -11.01 -7.43
N VAL A 6 0.88 -11.36 -7.75
CA VAL A 6 1.81 -10.44 -8.44
C VAL A 6 1.20 -9.91 -9.73
N GLN A 7 0.62 -10.80 -10.54
CA GLN A 7 0.06 -10.45 -11.84
C GLN A 7 -1.18 -9.53 -11.73
N ILE A 8 -2.03 -9.76 -10.72
CA ILE A 8 -3.19 -8.89 -10.45
C ILE A 8 -2.72 -7.47 -10.10
N LEU A 9 -1.66 -7.35 -9.29
CA LEU A 9 -1.11 -6.04 -8.92
C LEU A 9 -0.46 -5.34 -10.11
N GLN A 10 0.23 -6.08 -10.98
CA GLN A 10 0.80 -5.53 -12.23
C GLN A 10 -0.28 -4.99 -13.19
N LEU A 11 -1.43 -5.67 -13.28
CA LEU A 11 -2.56 -5.18 -14.08
C LEU A 11 -3.17 -3.90 -13.48
N GLY A 12 -3.22 -3.79 -12.16
CA GLY A 12 -3.68 -2.59 -11.46
C GLY A 12 -2.76 -1.37 -11.68
N LEU A 13 -1.45 -1.59 -11.80
CA LEU A 13 -0.46 -0.54 -12.09
C LEU A 13 -0.68 0.13 -13.45
N ASN A 14 -1.15 -0.63 -14.44
CA ASN A 14 -1.39 -0.14 -15.81
C ASN A 14 -2.76 0.54 -15.99
N SER A 15 -3.53 0.74 -14.92
CA SER A 15 -4.86 1.35 -14.99
C SER A 15 -4.81 2.88 -14.77
N PRO A 16 -5.60 3.69 -15.52
CA PRO A 16 -5.50 5.16 -15.56
C PRO A 16 -5.95 5.90 -14.28
N ARG A 17 -6.30 5.21 -13.19
CA ARG A 17 -6.59 5.84 -11.89
C ARG A 17 -5.29 5.92 -11.08
N SER A 18 -4.66 7.10 -11.07
CA SER A 18 -3.35 7.40 -10.46
C SER A 18 -3.14 6.85 -9.05
N LEU A 19 -4.17 6.89 -8.19
CA LEU A 19 -4.07 6.42 -6.80
C LEU A 19 -3.84 4.92 -6.66
N ARG A 20 -4.40 4.09 -7.56
CA ARG A 20 -4.20 2.63 -7.48
C ARG A 20 -2.77 2.24 -7.85
N ALA A 21 -2.19 2.92 -8.84
CA ALA A 21 -0.83 2.61 -9.27
C ALA A 21 0.20 2.90 -8.18
N SER A 22 0.07 4.01 -7.46
CA SER A 22 1.01 4.35 -6.37
C SER A 22 0.88 3.41 -5.16
N SER A 23 -0.34 3.07 -4.73
CA SER A 23 -0.52 2.09 -3.64
C SER A 23 0.05 0.70 -3.99
N LEU A 24 -0.05 0.29 -5.25
CA LEU A 24 0.49 -0.98 -5.73
C LEU A 24 2.02 -1.01 -5.76
N ARG A 25 2.67 0.11 -6.08
CA ARG A 25 4.14 0.25 -6.00
C ARG A 25 4.62 0.08 -4.57
N ILE A 26 3.99 0.75 -3.62
CA ILE A 26 4.31 0.65 -2.20
C ILE A 26 4.20 -0.81 -1.71
N ILE A 27 3.12 -1.52 -2.08
CA ILE A 27 2.92 -2.93 -1.71
C ILE A 27 4.02 -3.82 -2.32
N LEU A 28 4.29 -3.67 -3.62
CA LEU A 28 5.30 -4.49 -4.30
C LEU A 28 6.70 -4.23 -3.75
N GLN A 29 7.03 -2.98 -3.42
CA GLN A 29 8.32 -2.63 -2.85
C GLN A 29 8.47 -3.17 -1.43
N GLY A 30 7.45 -3.01 -0.57
CA GLY A 30 7.44 -3.57 0.79
C GLY A 30 7.49 -5.11 0.84
N TRP A 31 7.22 -5.80 -0.26
CA TRP A 31 7.43 -7.24 -0.35
C TRP A 31 8.81 -7.64 -0.86
N ARG A 32 9.45 -6.80 -1.66
CA ARG A 32 10.79 -7.06 -2.21
C ARG A 32 11.92 -6.64 -1.27
N ASP A 33 11.65 -5.65 -0.44
CA ASP A 33 12.62 -5.00 0.42
C ASP A 33 12.11 -4.93 1.87
N LEU A 34 12.76 -5.67 2.76
CA LEU A 34 12.39 -5.75 4.17
C LEU A 34 12.71 -4.46 4.94
N ASP A 35 13.75 -3.73 4.55
CA ASP A 35 14.12 -2.46 5.19
C ASP A 35 13.11 -1.38 4.80
N TYR A 36 12.71 -1.36 3.52
CA TYR A 36 11.61 -0.51 3.05
C TYR A 36 10.31 -0.84 3.80
N LYS A 37 9.99 -2.12 3.97
CA LYS A 37 8.80 -2.55 4.72
C LYS A 37 8.83 -2.07 6.17
N ALA A 38 9.98 -2.18 6.84
CA ALA A 38 10.14 -1.70 8.21
C ALA A 38 9.92 -0.18 8.32
N GLN A 39 10.46 0.59 7.38
CA GLN A 39 10.23 2.04 7.29
C GLN A 39 8.77 2.37 7.03
N LEU A 40 8.13 1.66 6.09
CA LEU A 40 6.72 1.85 5.74
C LEU A 40 5.80 1.58 6.94
N LEU A 41 6.09 0.57 7.75
CA LEU A 41 5.31 0.27 8.96
C LEU A 41 5.56 1.28 10.10
N ALA A 42 6.74 1.90 10.15
CA ALA A 42 7.10 2.89 11.17
C ALA A 42 6.56 4.30 10.85
N ASP A 43 6.69 4.76 9.61
CA ASP A 43 6.19 6.05 9.13
C ASP A 43 5.62 5.94 7.70
N PRO A 44 4.37 5.48 7.58
CA PRO A 44 3.77 5.26 6.28
C PRO A 44 3.51 6.53 5.49
N LYS A 45 3.33 7.67 6.18
CA LYS A 45 3.09 8.95 5.54
C LYS A 45 4.36 9.45 4.84
N ALA A 46 5.50 9.41 5.52
CA ALA A 46 6.78 9.82 4.94
C ALA A 46 7.12 8.98 3.69
N VAL A 47 6.94 7.67 3.76
CA VAL A 47 7.24 6.74 2.65
C VAL A 47 6.24 6.88 1.48
N SER A 48 4.98 7.22 1.76
CA SER A 48 3.99 7.41 0.69
C SER A 48 4.19 8.73 -0.07
N ILE A 49 4.63 9.79 0.61
CA ILE A 49 4.93 11.09 -0.02
C ILE A 49 6.07 10.96 -1.03
N THR A 50 7.05 10.08 -0.81
CA THR A 50 8.15 9.83 -1.76
C THR A 50 7.70 9.11 -3.05
N GLU A 51 6.49 8.56 -3.08
CA GLU A 51 5.92 7.78 -4.19
C GLU A 51 4.80 8.52 -4.93
N ASP A 52 4.83 9.87 -4.91
CA ASP A 52 3.83 10.78 -5.49
C ASP A 52 2.40 10.56 -4.94
N PHE A 53 2.29 10.05 -3.71
CA PHE A 53 1.00 9.87 -3.05
C PHE A 53 0.66 11.12 -2.23
N GLU A 54 -0.22 11.96 -2.76
CA GLU A 54 -0.68 13.17 -2.07
C GLU A 54 -1.54 12.81 -0.85
N ILE A 55 -0.95 12.94 0.35
CA ILE A 55 -1.64 12.79 1.63
C ILE A 55 -1.77 14.16 2.25
N ALA A 56 -2.99 14.59 2.55
CA ALA A 56 -3.21 15.84 3.27
C ALA A 56 -2.43 15.88 4.60
N ASP A 57 -1.88 17.03 4.97
CA ASP A 57 -1.04 17.17 6.17
C ASP A 57 -1.74 16.71 7.46
N ALA A 58 -3.05 16.93 7.56
CA ALA A 58 -3.86 16.50 8.70
C ALA A 58 -4.28 15.02 8.66
N ALA A 59 -4.08 14.32 7.53
CA ALA A 59 -4.47 12.92 7.42
C ALA A 59 -3.46 12.00 8.14
N ILE A 60 -4.01 11.02 8.85
CA ILE A 60 -3.28 9.92 9.47
C ILE A 60 -3.37 8.72 8.53
N VAL A 61 -2.24 8.08 8.26
CA VAL A 61 -2.16 6.87 7.45
C VAL A 61 -1.69 5.72 8.33
N THR A 62 -2.39 4.60 8.22
CA THR A 62 -2.05 3.35 8.90
C THR A 62 -1.92 2.25 7.85
N ILE A 63 -0.86 1.45 7.94
CA ILE A 63 -0.67 0.27 7.12
C ILE A 63 -1.10 -0.96 7.92
N LEU A 64 -1.95 -1.78 7.32
CA LEU A 64 -2.41 -3.05 7.89
C LEU A 64 -1.82 -4.18 7.05
N GLU A 65 -0.97 -4.99 7.66
CA GLU A 65 -0.42 -6.17 7.02
C GLU A 65 -1.32 -7.39 7.30
N ASN A 66 -1.64 -8.14 6.25
CA ASN A 66 -2.28 -9.44 6.39
C ASN A 66 -1.23 -10.54 6.55
N ASP A 67 -1.55 -11.54 7.35
CA ASP A 67 -0.77 -12.77 7.46
C ASP A 67 -1.68 -14.00 7.26
N VAL A 68 -1.17 -15.19 7.56
CA VAL A 68 -1.92 -16.44 7.38
C VAL A 68 -3.09 -16.61 8.35
N GLU A 69 -3.11 -15.85 9.45
CA GLU A 69 -4.12 -15.91 10.51
C GLU A 69 -5.03 -14.66 10.52
N HIS A 70 -4.54 -13.52 10.02
CA HIS A 70 -5.21 -12.23 10.09
C HIS A 70 -5.47 -11.62 8.72
N LEU A 71 -6.75 -11.41 8.42
CA LEU A 71 -7.22 -10.67 7.25
C LEU A 71 -7.87 -9.35 7.70
N HIS A 72 -7.40 -8.24 7.14
CA HIS A 72 -7.93 -6.91 7.40
C HIS A 72 -8.82 -6.44 6.24
N LEU A 73 -9.96 -5.84 6.58
CA LEU A 73 -10.87 -5.20 5.64
C LEU A 73 -11.22 -3.80 6.12
N VAL A 74 -10.96 -2.79 5.28
CA VAL A 74 -11.30 -1.39 5.57
C VAL A 74 -12.69 -1.09 5.03
N ILE A 75 -13.62 -0.78 5.93
CA ILE A 75 -14.99 -0.38 5.60
C ILE A 75 -15.17 1.06 6.09
N PRO A 76 -15.43 2.03 5.20
CA PRO A 76 -15.79 3.37 5.62
C PRO A 76 -17.04 3.34 6.51
N THR A 77 -17.03 4.11 7.59
CA THR A 77 -18.23 4.30 8.39
C THR A 77 -19.27 5.06 7.58
N LEU A 78 -20.53 4.63 7.68
CA LEU A 78 -21.64 5.44 7.19
C LEU A 78 -21.75 6.68 8.08
N HIS A 79 -21.58 7.85 7.50
CA HIS A 79 -21.91 9.15 8.11
C HIS A 79 -23.12 9.72 7.41
#